data_AF-A0AAD4HBV5-F1
#
_entry.id   AF-A0AAD4HBV5-F1
#
_cell.length_a   1.000
_cell.length_b   1.000
_cell.length_c   1.000
_cell.angle_alpha   90.00
_cell.angle_beta   90.00
_cell.angle_gamma   90.00
#
_symmetry.space_group_name_H-M   'P 1'
#
loop_
_entity.id
_entity.type
_entity.pdbx_description
1 polymer ?
#
loop_
_entity_poly.entity_id
_entity_poly.type
_entity_poly.pdbx_seq_one_letter_code
_entity_poly.pdbx_strand_id
1 'polypeptide(L)'
;FQFYEDRVRELLLLPYARRFLTMGGIIWRIALHYGPDHLFSAALSGPSTDAYVHGNIQRNGTHIDDAVFPQDIQLLLGVAADNSSLWPPLDIFDRYQKWTGEWTALWETWFMDRVSMIHN
;
A
#
# COMPACT_ATOMS: atom_id res chain seq x y z
N PHE A 1 11.85 -6.20 -12.55
CA PHE A 1 10.50 -5.64 -12.40
C PHE A 1 9.45 -6.69 -12.04
N GLN A 2 9.27 -7.74 -12.85
CA GLN A 2 8.30 -8.81 -12.57
C GLN A 2 8.41 -9.42 -11.16
N PHE A 3 9.64 -9.65 -10.68
CA PHE A 3 9.87 -10.09 -9.30
C PHE A 3 9.27 -9.16 -8.23
N TYR A 4 9.32 -7.84 -8.43
CA TYR A 4 8.71 -6.89 -7.50
C TYR A 4 7.18 -7.00 -7.52
N GLU A 5 6.56 -7.06 -8.70
CA GLU A 5 5.10 -7.22 -8.80
C GLU A 5 4.64 -8.52 -8.18
N ASP A 6 5.33 -9.63 -8.43
CA ASP A 6 4.97 -10.93 -7.88
C ASP A 6 4.99 -10.90 -6.35
N ARG A 7 6.04 -10.31 -5.76
CA ARG A 7 6.15 -10.16 -4.30
C ARG A 7 5.10 -9.22 -3.71
N VAL A 8 4.75 -8.14 -4.42
CA VAL A 8 3.65 -7.24 -4.00
C VAL A 8 2.31 -7.97 -4.08
N ARG A 9 2.04 -8.72 -5.15
CA ARG A 9 0.81 -9.52 -5.30
C ARG A 9 0.70 -10.57 -4.19
N GLU A 10 1.79 -11.26 -3.87
CA GLU A 10 1.84 -12.22 -2.75
C GLU A 10 1.53 -11.55 -1.41
N LEU A 11 2.12 -10.37 -1.13
CA LEU A 11 1.80 -9.59 0.06
C LEU A 11 0.31 -9.19 0.10
N LEU A 12 -0.25 -8.75 -1.02
CA LEU A 12 -1.63 -8.27 -1.12
C LEU A 12 -2.69 -9.39 -1.06
N LEU A 13 -2.28 -10.66 -1.08
CA LEU A 13 -3.13 -11.81 -0.80
C LEU A 13 -3.27 -12.11 0.70
N LEU A 14 -2.44 -11.51 1.56
CA LEU A 14 -2.51 -11.73 3.00
C LEU A 14 -3.76 -11.06 3.59
N PRO A 15 -4.43 -11.68 4.59
CA PRO A 15 -5.67 -11.14 5.16
C PRO A 15 -5.53 -9.71 5.67
N TYR A 16 -4.43 -9.38 6.35
CA TYR A 16 -4.18 -8.05 6.89
C TYR A 16 -3.90 -6.98 5.82
N ALA A 17 -3.60 -7.38 4.57
CA ALA A 17 -3.24 -6.46 3.50
C ALA A 17 -4.38 -5.50 3.13
N ARG A 18 -5.63 -5.80 3.52
CA ARG A 18 -6.76 -4.86 3.46
C ARG A 18 -6.44 -3.51 4.08
N ARG A 19 -5.57 -3.48 5.09
CA ARG A 19 -5.16 -2.28 5.79
C ARG A 19 -4.51 -1.26 4.87
N PHE A 20 -3.75 -1.70 3.86
CA PHE A 20 -3.09 -0.80 2.90
C PHE A 20 -4.09 0.08 2.14
N LEU A 21 -5.31 -0.41 1.89
CA LEU A 21 -6.37 0.39 1.27
C LEU A 21 -6.92 1.49 2.19
N THR A 22 -6.74 1.38 3.49
CA THR A 22 -7.21 2.40 4.45
C THR A 22 -6.14 3.44 4.79
N MET A 23 -4.90 3.25 4.33
CA MET A 23 -3.79 4.17 4.60
C MET A 23 -3.83 5.43 3.72
N GLY A 24 -4.59 5.39 2.61
CA GLY A 24 -4.61 6.47 1.63
C GLY A 24 -3.26 6.65 0.91
N GLY A 25 -3.13 7.78 0.20
CA GLY A 25 -1.91 8.15 -0.49
C GLY A 25 -1.42 7.10 -1.48
N ILE A 26 -0.09 7.03 -1.62
CA ILE A 26 0.55 6.13 -2.58
C ILE A 26 0.40 4.65 -2.22
N ILE A 27 0.35 4.32 -0.92
CA ILE A 27 0.17 2.93 -0.45
C ILE A 27 -1.18 2.38 -0.89
N TRP A 28 -2.25 3.14 -0.69
CA TRP A 28 -3.57 2.80 -1.19
C TRP A 28 -3.58 2.58 -2.70
N ARG A 29 -2.94 3.47 -3.47
CA ARG A 29 -2.96 3.36 -4.93
C ARG A 29 -2.18 2.15 -5.44
N ILE A 30 -1.02 1.84 -4.84
CA ILE A 30 -0.24 0.64 -5.16
C ILE A 30 -1.07 -0.61 -4.85
N ALA A 31 -1.71 -0.66 -3.68
CA ALA A 31 -2.57 -1.76 -3.28
C ALA A 31 -3.78 -1.94 -4.22
N LEU A 32 -4.40 -0.85 -4.68
CA LEU A 32 -5.45 -0.91 -5.70
C LEU A 32 -4.95 -1.38 -7.07
N HIS A 33 -3.70 -1.05 -7.44
CA HIS A 33 -3.17 -1.39 -8.75
C HIS A 33 -2.82 -2.87 -8.88
N TYR A 34 -2.13 -3.40 -7.86
CA TYR A 34 -1.56 -4.75 -7.89
C TYR A 34 -2.38 -5.75 -7.08
N GLY A 35 -3.28 -5.28 -6.23
CA GLY A 35 -4.10 -6.13 -5.39
C GLY A 35 -5.13 -6.93 -6.18
N PRO A 36 -5.61 -8.04 -5.63
CA PRO A 36 -6.69 -8.81 -6.25
C PRO A 36 -8.03 -8.08 -6.12
N ASP A 37 -8.98 -8.38 -7.01
CA ASP A 37 -10.30 -7.72 -7.05
C ASP A 37 -11.05 -7.74 -5.71
N HIS A 38 -10.87 -8.81 -4.92
CA HIS A 38 -11.55 -8.97 -3.63
C HIS A 38 -10.92 -8.14 -2.51
N LEU A 39 -9.71 -7.59 -2.67
CA LEU A 39 -9.01 -6.81 -1.63
C LEU A 39 -9.85 -5.60 -1.21
N PHE A 40 -10.48 -4.92 -2.17
CA PHE A 40 -11.35 -3.79 -1.89
C PHE A 40 -12.55 -4.17 -1.03
N SER A 41 -13.22 -5.28 -1.35
CA SER A 41 -14.35 -5.77 -0.56
C SER A 41 -13.95 -6.18 0.86
N ALA A 42 -12.74 -6.73 1.04
CA ALA A 42 -12.20 -7.07 2.35
C ALA A 42 -11.98 -5.81 3.22
N ALA A 43 -11.54 -4.70 2.63
CA ALA A 43 -11.34 -3.44 3.36
C ALA A 43 -12.66 -2.84 3.92
N LEU A 44 -13.81 -3.15 3.32
CA LEU A 44 -15.12 -2.72 3.80
C LEU A 44 -15.65 -3.57 4.96
N SER A 45 -15.08 -4.75 5.19
CA SER A 45 -15.59 -5.73 6.16
C SER A 45 -15.03 -5.55 7.57
N GLY A 46 -14.14 -4.57 7.78
CA GLY A 46 -13.44 -4.34 9.05
C GLY A 46 -12.10 -5.08 9.13
N PRO A 47 -11.51 -5.21 10.35
CA PRO A 47 -10.24 -5.89 10.56
C PRO A 47 -10.28 -7.34 10.06
N SER A 48 -9.15 -7.86 9.61
CA SER A 48 -9.09 -9.23 9.09
C SER A 48 -9.21 -10.29 10.19
N THR A 49 -9.41 -11.54 9.80
CA THR A 49 -9.33 -12.67 10.75
C THR A 49 -7.99 -12.76 11.45
N ASP A 50 -6.90 -12.29 10.83
CA ASP A 50 -5.57 -12.28 11.43
C ASP A 50 -5.50 -11.36 12.65
N ALA A 51 -6.10 -10.16 12.56
CA ALA A 51 -6.29 -9.25 13.68
C ALA A 51 -7.06 -9.91 14.84
N TYR A 52 -8.13 -10.65 14.55
CA TYR A 52 -8.95 -11.29 15.59
C TYR A 52 -8.31 -12.53 16.21
N VAL A 53 -7.67 -13.39 15.41
CA VAL A 53 -7.18 -14.70 15.84
C VAL A 53 -5.76 -14.62 16.38
N HIS A 54 -4.88 -13.89 15.71
CA HIS A 54 -3.46 -13.81 16.04
C HIS A 54 -3.10 -12.56 16.84
N GLY A 55 -4.04 -11.62 17.00
CA GLY A 55 -3.82 -10.39 17.75
C GLY A 55 -2.88 -9.42 17.05
N ASN A 56 -2.68 -9.57 15.74
CA ASN A 56 -1.88 -8.67 14.91
C ASN A 56 -2.66 -7.38 14.64
N ILE A 57 -2.82 -6.58 15.68
CA ILE A 57 -3.66 -5.38 15.66
C ILE A 57 -2.86 -4.09 15.84
N GLN A 58 -3.32 -3.05 15.17
CA GLN A 58 -2.99 -1.67 15.49
C GLN A 58 -4.17 -1.02 16.21
N ARG A 59 -3.89 -0.36 17.34
CA ARG A 59 -4.91 0.31 18.15
C ARG A 59 -4.69 1.81 18.15
N ASN A 60 -5.76 2.58 17.89
CA ASN A 60 -5.78 4.03 18.05
C ASN A 60 -6.99 4.43 18.91
N GLY A 61 -6.76 4.61 20.22
CA GLY A 61 -7.83 4.76 21.19
C GLY A 61 -8.72 3.51 21.26
N THR A 62 -10.00 3.66 20.95
CA THR A 62 -10.96 2.55 20.89
C THR A 62 -11.01 1.85 19.54
N HIS A 63 -10.39 2.42 18.50
CA HIS A 63 -10.37 1.84 17.16
C HIS A 63 -9.29 0.76 17.08
N ILE A 64 -9.67 -0.37 16.48
CA ILE A 64 -8.79 -1.52 16.23
C ILE A 64 -8.82 -1.80 14.74
N ASP A 65 -7.65 -2.05 14.17
CA ASP A 65 -7.47 -2.47 12.79
C ASP A 65 -6.30 -3.45 12.71
N ASP A 66 -6.04 -4.01 11.54
CA ASP A 66 -4.86 -4.83 11.30
C ASP A 66 -3.56 -4.04 11.49
N ALA A 67 -2.55 -4.72 12.03
CA ALA A 67 -1.20 -4.17 12.10
C ALA A 67 -0.58 -4.02 10.71
N VAL A 68 0.25 -2.99 10.56
CA VAL A 68 1.09 -2.78 9.38
C VAL A 68 2.53 -2.89 9.80
N PHE A 69 3.31 -3.68 9.06
CA PHE A 69 4.72 -3.84 9.36
C PHE A 69 5.60 -2.98 8.43
N PRO A 70 6.69 -2.37 8.95
CA PRO A 70 7.56 -1.51 8.15
C PRO A 70 8.15 -2.20 6.91
N GLN A 71 8.49 -3.49 7.01
CA GLN A 71 9.01 -4.25 5.87
C GLN A 71 8.01 -4.41 4.74
N ASP A 72 6.71 -4.46 5.02
CA ASP A 72 5.68 -4.58 3.98
C ASP A 72 5.50 -3.25 3.25
N ILE A 73 5.61 -2.14 3.96
CA ILE A 73 5.64 -0.80 3.37
C ILE A 73 6.88 -0.64 2.48
N GLN A 74 8.05 -1.07 2.94
CA GLN A 74 9.27 -1.08 2.12
C GLN A 74 9.10 -1.93 0.86
N LEU A 75 8.47 -3.11 0.99
CA LEU A 75 8.16 -3.96 -0.15
C LEU A 75 7.21 -3.27 -1.12
N LEU A 76 6.11 -2.66 -0.66
CA LEU A 76 5.19 -1.91 -1.52
C LEU A 76 5.88 -0.77 -2.25
N LEU A 77 6.76 -0.03 -1.58
CA LEU A 77 7.53 1.07 -2.19
C LEU A 77 8.68 0.59 -3.09
N GLY A 78 8.94 -0.72 -3.14
CA GLY A 78 10.00 -1.31 -3.94
C GLY A 78 11.38 -0.86 -3.50
N VAL A 79 11.61 -0.77 -2.19
CA VAL A 79 12.91 -0.41 -1.61
C VAL A 79 13.90 -1.56 -1.81
N ALA A 80 15.04 -1.28 -2.44
CA ALA A 80 16.13 -2.21 -2.66
C ALA A 80 17.20 -2.12 -1.55
N ALA A 81 18.13 -3.08 -1.53
CA ALA A 81 19.18 -3.17 -0.51
C ALA A 81 20.14 -1.96 -0.47
N ASP A 82 20.24 -1.21 -1.58
CA ASP A 82 21.02 0.02 -1.70
C ASP A 82 20.23 1.28 -1.28
N ASN A 83 19.05 1.12 -0.69
CA ASN A 83 18.08 2.15 -0.34
C ASN A 83 17.50 2.94 -1.53
N SER A 84 17.72 2.50 -2.77
CA SER A 84 16.94 2.99 -3.90
C SER A 84 15.49 2.48 -3.79
N SER A 85 14.54 3.20 -4.38
CA SER A 85 13.11 2.86 -4.32
C SER A 85 12.42 3.11 -5.65
N LEU A 86 11.50 2.21 -6.00
CA LEU A 86 10.69 2.34 -7.21
C LEU A 86 9.64 3.45 -7.05
N TRP A 87 9.10 3.59 -5.85
CA TRP A 87 8.14 4.63 -5.48
C TRP A 87 8.77 5.62 -4.50
N PRO A 88 8.33 6.89 -4.50
CA PRO A 88 8.82 7.86 -3.52
C PRO A 88 8.62 7.36 -2.07
N PRO A 89 9.60 7.54 -1.18
CA PRO A 89 9.41 7.38 0.26
C PRO A 89 8.20 8.17 0.77
N LEU A 90 7.45 7.63 1.73
CA LEU A 90 6.18 8.24 2.19
C LEU A 90 6.36 9.66 2.70
N ASP A 91 7.43 9.93 3.45
CA ASP A 91 7.71 11.25 3.99
C ASP A 91 8.04 12.27 2.88
N ILE A 92 8.59 11.81 1.75
CA ILE A 92 8.82 12.65 0.57
C ILE A 92 7.51 12.87 -0.20
N PHE A 93 6.70 11.82 -0.37
CA PHE A 93 5.39 11.91 -1.03
C PHE A 93 4.46 12.86 -0.28
N ASP A 94 4.34 12.72 1.04
CA ASP A 94 3.43 13.52 1.87
C ASP A 94 3.83 15.00 1.94
N ARG A 95 5.12 15.30 1.83
CA ARG A 95 5.62 16.70 1.79
C ARG A 95 5.54 17.34 0.40
N TYR A 96 5.12 16.59 -0.62
CA TYR A 96 5.06 17.12 -1.98
C TYR A 96 3.99 18.21 -2.06
N GLN A 97 4.35 19.40 -2.56
CA GLN A 97 3.48 20.60 -2.51
C GLN A 97 2.12 20.46 -3.20
N LYS A 98 1.93 19.43 -4.03
CA LYS A 98 0.65 19.13 -4.71
C LYS A 98 -0.18 18.03 -4.03
N TRP A 99 0.35 17.37 -3.00
CA TRP A 99 -0.39 16.34 -2.28
C TRP A 99 -1.24 17.01 -1.23
N THR A 100 -2.56 17.01 -1.45
CA THR A 100 -3.54 17.65 -0.57
C THR A 100 -4.35 16.63 0.24
N GLY A 101 -3.94 15.36 0.21
CA GLY A 101 -4.71 14.24 0.76
C GLY A 101 -5.77 13.68 -0.19
N GLU A 102 -5.94 14.26 -1.39
CA GLU A 102 -6.89 13.81 -2.39
C GLU A 102 -6.18 13.19 -3.60
N TRP A 103 -6.63 12.00 -4.01
CA TRP A 103 -6.15 11.35 -5.22
C TRP A 103 -6.87 11.88 -6.46
N THR A 104 -6.32 12.95 -7.05
CA THR A 104 -6.88 13.60 -8.23
C THR A 104 -6.49 12.91 -9.54
N ALA A 105 -7.11 13.30 -10.66
CA ALA A 105 -6.74 12.82 -12.00
C ALA A 105 -5.27 13.13 -12.38
N LEU A 106 -4.69 14.21 -11.83
CA LEU A 106 -3.27 14.52 -12.00
C LEU A 106 -2.38 13.47 -11.33
N TRP A 107 -2.73 13.07 -10.10
CA TRP A 107 -2.03 12.03 -9.36
C TRP A 107 -2.17 10.66 -10.03
N GLU A 108 -3.35 10.39 -10.59
CA GLU A 108 -3.59 9.18 -11.36
C GLU A 108 -2.71 9.12 -12.62
N THR A 109 -2.63 10.22 -13.37
CA THR A 109 -1.76 10.31 -14.56
C THR A 109 -0.30 10.08 -14.18
N TRP A 110 0.19 10.79 -13.16
CA TRP A 110 1.56 10.63 -12.65
C TRP A 110 1.86 9.18 -12.22
N PHE A 111 0.92 8.52 -11.54
CA PHE A 111 1.08 7.14 -11.11
C PHE A 111 1.21 6.19 -12.30
N MET A 112 0.34 6.31 -13.30
CA MET A 112 0.37 5.46 -14.49
C MET A 112 1.61 5.71 -15.36
N ASP A 113 2.08 6.95 -15.46
CA ASP A 113 3.36 7.28 -16.10
C ASP A 113 4.51 6.59 -15.36
N ARG A 114 4.51 6.64 -14.01
CA ARG A 114 5.53 5.98 -13.20
C ARG A 114 5.49 4.46 -13.35
N VAL A 115 4.32 3.83 -13.35
CA VAL A 115 4.17 2.38 -13.63
C VAL A 115 4.83 2.05 -14.97
N SER A 116 4.53 2.82 -16.01
CA SER A 116 5.08 2.62 -17.35
C SER A 116 6.61 2.79 -17.37
N MET A 117 7.16 3.74 -16.62
CA MET A 117 8.61 3.91 -16.45
C MET A 117 9.28 2.74 -15.72
N ILE A 118 8.60 2.11 -14.77
CA ILE A 118 9.14 0.98 -14.02
C ILE A 118 9.08 -0.32 -14.86
N HIS A 119 8.10 -0.42 -15.78
CA HIS A 119 7.96 -1.54 -16.72
C HIS A 119 8.98 -1.55 -17.85
N ASN A 120 9.50 -0.37 -18.22
CA ASN A 120 10.53 -0.17 -19.25
C ASN A 120 11.95 -0.43 -18.72
#